data_AF-A0AAP6WQ06-F1
#
_entry.id   AF-A0AAP6WQ06-F1
#
_cell.length_a   1.000
_cell.length_b   1.000
_cell.length_c   1.000
_cell.angle_alpha   90.00
_cell.angle_beta   90.00
_cell.angle_gamma   90.00
#
_symmetry.space_group_name_H-M   'P 1'
#
loop_
_entity.id
_entity.type
_entity.pdbx_description
1 polymer ?
#
loop_
_entity_poly.entity_id
_entity_poly.type
_entity_poly.pdbx_seq_one_letter_code
_entity_poly.pdbx_strand_id
1 'polypeptide(L)'
;MDYFDLYKARCEFVGTSTSENRVINMKDNIERDFQNDATYRKAYINFDENNTIDCRYSEDDADLFKKYFLFKPSDSDRVINGMYITTKKGTFLISETNMSDIYKKAEAYICNVNLRVKGLPDMPCFADNTTYGVKGLKDIYYYKESDKKLKIKVQANNITLKYFEGQRFLFGSNSKFITDMDVKNEWVCYNITSKDFIVLDNQYVLELTKTALMPGKDDFINGVAWNEENSVLNSLEKEETNKEEVVENSQTIEPHMDLKVTKLKGGESLNIKVQPKSAELKVVGENIITEKVEDGLYKLTAKANKKPNVVKVSLVFDNKEVIKKGILIY
;
A
#
# COMPACT_ATOMS: atom_id res chain seq x y z
N MET A 1 -27.78 -34.45 33.87
CA MET A 1 -27.11 -33.17 34.15
C MET A 1 -28.10 -32.32 34.91
N ASP A 2 -27.79 -31.97 36.14
CA ASP A 2 -28.66 -31.17 37.00
C ASP A 2 -28.69 -29.71 36.52
N TYR A 3 -29.77 -28.99 36.79
CA TYR A 3 -29.92 -27.57 36.46
C TYR A 3 -28.77 -26.73 37.04
N PHE A 4 -28.29 -27.12 38.23
CA PHE A 4 -27.13 -26.50 38.85
C PHE A 4 -25.83 -26.73 38.08
N ASP A 5 -25.63 -27.87 37.43
CA ASP A 5 -24.44 -28.13 36.60
C ASP A 5 -24.45 -27.25 35.33
N LEU A 6 -25.62 -27.08 34.70
CA LEU A 6 -25.80 -26.21 33.54
C LEU A 6 -25.64 -24.72 33.89
N TYR A 7 -26.13 -24.32 35.06
CA TYR A 7 -25.94 -22.97 35.58
C TYR A 7 -24.48 -22.71 35.93
N LYS A 8 -23.82 -23.69 36.57
CA LYS A 8 -22.40 -23.60 36.92
C LYS A 8 -21.51 -23.59 35.68
N ALA A 9 -21.79 -24.36 34.64
CA ALA A 9 -21.09 -24.26 33.36
C ALA A 9 -21.29 -22.90 32.66
N ARG A 10 -22.47 -22.27 32.80
CA ARG A 10 -22.73 -20.89 32.36
C ARG A 10 -22.02 -19.84 33.21
N CYS A 11 -21.84 -20.09 34.50
CA CYS A 11 -21.22 -19.18 35.46
C CYS A 11 -19.69 -19.37 35.60
N GLU A 12 -19.14 -20.55 35.30
CA GLU A 12 -17.69 -20.81 35.27
C GLU A 12 -17.02 -20.06 34.11
N PHE A 13 -17.78 -19.67 33.08
CA PHE A 13 -17.37 -18.67 32.07
C PHE A 13 -17.03 -17.29 32.65
N VAL A 14 -17.32 -17.04 33.93
CA VAL A 14 -17.09 -15.77 34.64
C VAL A 14 -15.79 -15.79 35.46
N GLY A 15 -15.06 -16.92 35.51
CA GLY A 15 -13.99 -17.15 36.49
C GLY A 15 -12.54 -16.85 36.09
N THR A 16 -12.19 -16.78 34.80
CA THR A 16 -10.80 -16.52 34.35
C THR A 16 -10.82 -15.68 33.07
N SER A 17 -10.31 -14.44 33.18
CA SER A 17 -10.28 -13.32 32.21
C SER A 17 -11.61 -13.06 31.43
N THR A 18 -12.58 -12.46 32.12
CA THR A 18 -13.90 -12.10 31.54
C THR A 18 -13.87 -11.25 30.27
N SER A 19 -12.76 -10.60 29.93
CA SER A 19 -12.60 -9.79 28.71
C SER A 19 -12.19 -10.62 27.49
N GLU A 20 -11.25 -11.55 27.63
CA GLU A 20 -10.69 -12.31 26.49
C GLU A 20 -11.71 -13.29 25.92
N ASN A 21 -12.39 -14.04 26.79
CA ASN A 21 -13.49 -14.93 26.39
C ASN A 21 -14.65 -14.17 25.74
N ARG A 22 -14.92 -12.92 26.16
CA ARG A 22 -15.91 -12.06 25.50
C ARG A 22 -15.44 -11.66 24.09
N VAL A 23 -14.18 -11.29 23.93
CA VAL A 23 -13.60 -10.96 22.61
C VAL A 23 -13.67 -12.17 21.67
N ILE A 24 -13.30 -13.36 22.14
CA ILE A 24 -13.38 -14.60 21.36
C ILE A 24 -14.82 -14.86 20.92
N ASN A 25 -15.78 -14.85 21.85
CA ASN A 25 -17.20 -15.04 21.53
C ASN A 25 -17.74 -13.98 20.56
N MET A 26 -17.28 -12.73 20.66
CA MET A 26 -17.65 -11.67 19.73
C MET A 26 -17.05 -11.91 18.34
N LYS A 27 -15.80 -12.35 18.24
CA LYS A 27 -15.19 -12.75 16.97
C LYS A 27 -15.98 -13.86 16.30
N ASP A 28 -16.31 -14.92 17.03
CA ASP A 28 -17.02 -16.08 16.49
C ASP A 28 -18.43 -15.72 15.99
N ASN A 29 -19.15 -14.86 16.73
CA ASN A 29 -20.47 -14.39 16.30
C ASN A 29 -20.36 -13.52 15.04
N ILE A 30 -19.41 -12.58 14.99
CA ILE A 30 -19.20 -11.74 13.81
C ILE A 30 -18.75 -12.59 12.61
N GLU A 31 -17.89 -13.58 12.83
CA GLU A 31 -17.39 -14.50 11.79
C GLU A 31 -18.54 -15.25 11.11
N ARG A 32 -19.48 -15.77 11.92
CA ARG A 32 -20.65 -16.52 11.43
C ARG A 32 -21.63 -15.63 10.69
N ASP A 33 -21.92 -14.45 11.22
CA ASP A 33 -22.94 -13.56 10.68
C ASP A 33 -22.36 -12.54 9.68
N PHE A 34 -21.06 -12.65 9.35
CA PHE A 34 -20.33 -11.64 8.57
C PHE A 34 -20.99 -11.36 7.22
N GLN A 35 -21.40 -12.42 6.53
CA GLN A 35 -21.92 -12.36 5.16
C GLN A 35 -23.41 -11.97 5.08
N ASN A 36 -24.12 -11.99 6.22
CA ASN A 36 -25.55 -11.69 6.27
C ASN A 36 -25.88 -10.18 6.20
N ASP A 37 -24.86 -9.32 6.25
CA ASP A 37 -25.01 -7.88 6.18
C ASP A 37 -25.13 -7.39 4.74
N ALA A 38 -26.05 -6.47 4.46
CA ALA A 38 -26.27 -5.93 3.12
C ALA A 38 -25.04 -5.24 2.50
N THR A 39 -24.11 -4.76 3.35
CA THR A 39 -22.86 -4.11 2.94
C THR A 39 -21.73 -5.11 2.65
N TYR A 40 -21.94 -6.41 2.90
CA TYR A 40 -20.95 -7.45 2.64
C TYR A 40 -20.55 -7.53 1.16
N ARG A 41 -19.24 -7.60 0.91
CA ARG A 41 -18.66 -7.78 -0.41
C ARG A 41 -17.44 -8.69 -0.30
N LYS A 42 -17.31 -9.58 -1.28
CA LYS A 42 -16.05 -10.27 -1.56
C LYS A 42 -15.15 -9.34 -2.37
N ALA A 43 -13.92 -9.18 -1.92
CA ALA A 43 -12.91 -8.34 -2.55
C ALA A 43 -11.63 -9.15 -2.80
N TYR A 44 -10.70 -8.60 -3.55
CA TYR A 44 -9.38 -9.17 -3.74
C TYR A 44 -8.28 -8.15 -3.47
N ILE A 45 -7.14 -8.63 -2.97
CA ILE A 45 -6.01 -7.80 -2.56
C ILE A 45 -5.02 -7.68 -3.72
N ASN A 46 -4.53 -6.46 -3.99
CA ASN A 46 -3.42 -6.19 -4.92
C ASN A 46 -3.60 -6.80 -6.32
N PHE A 47 -4.83 -6.78 -6.84
CA PHE A 47 -5.19 -7.31 -8.15
C PHE A 47 -5.08 -8.83 -8.33
N ASP A 48 -4.82 -9.59 -7.26
CA ASP A 48 -4.76 -11.04 -7.33
C ASP A 48 -6.16 -11.64 -7.06
N GLU A 49 -6.85 -12.06 -8.11
CA GLU A 49 -8.18 -12.65 -8.04
C GLU A 49 -8.24 -13.93 -7.17
N ASN A 50 -7.12 -14.60 -6.95
CA ASN A 50 -7.04 -15.76 -6.06
C ASN A 50 -6.91 -15.34 -4.59
N ASN A 51 -6.41 -14.12 -4.33
CA ASN A 51 -6.19 -13.56 -3.00
C ASN A 51 -7.43 -12.82 -2.50
N THR A 52 -8.52 -13.58 -2.30
CA THR A 52 -9.81 -13.01 -1.90
C THR A 52 -9.91 -12.76 -0.40
N ILE A 53 -10.68 -11.75 -0.03
CA ILE A 53 -11.01 -11.35 1.35
C ILE A 53 -12.48 -11.00 1.48
N ASP A 54 -13.03 -11.22 2.66
CA ASP A 54 -14.39 -10.84 3.03
C ASP A 54 -14.38 -9.49 3.74
N CYS A 55 -15.13 -8.53 3.19
CA CYS A 55 -15.24 -7.19 3.76
C CYS A 55 -16.69 -6.70 3.77
N ARG A 56 -16.97 -5.74 4.63
CA ARG A 56 -18.12 -4.84 4.56
C ARG A 56 -17.58 -3.46 4.28
N TYR A 57 -18.25 -2.65 3.47
CA TYR A 57 -17.83 -1.28 3.28
C TYR A 57 -18.99 -0.30 3.42
N SER A 58 -18.70 0.86 4.00
CA SER A 58 -19.62 1.97 4.14
C SER A 58 -19.04 3.21 3.45
N GLU A 59 -19.94 4.08 3.01
CA GLU A 59 -19.57 5.35 2.42
C GLU A 59 -19.37 6.41 3.51
N ASP A 60 -18.48 7.37 3.29
CA ASP A 60 -18.36 8.56 4.13
C ASP A 60 -19.27 9.65 3.54
N ASP A 61 -20.24 10.13 4.33
CA ASP A 61 -21.19 11.15 3.89
C ASP A 61 -20.51 12.50 3.59
N ALA A 62 -19.34 12.75 4.20
CA ALA A 62 -18.61 14.00 4.03
C ALA A 62 -17.58 13.97 2.88
N ASP A 63 -17.16 12.78 2.44
CA ASP A 63 -16.14 12.62 1.41
C ASP A 63 -16.47 11.43 0.50
N LEU A 64 -16.93 11.76 -0.72
CA LEU A 64 -17.33 10.77 -1.73
C LEU A 64 -16.18 9.83 -2.15
N PHE A 65 -14.92 10.26 -2.01
CA PHE A 65 -13.76 9.44 -2.36
C PHE A 65 -13.36 8.48 -1.25
N LYS A 66 -13.69 8.83 -0.01
CA LYS A 66 -13.33 8.06 1.17
C LYS A 66 -14.37 6.99 1.46
N LYS A 67 -13.88 5.81 1.82
CA LYS A 67 -14.68 4.63 2.19
C LYS A 67 -14.06 3.97 3.41
N TYR A 68 -14.93 3.37 4.23
CA TYR A 68 -14.49 2.58 5.36
C TYR A 68 -14.76 1.12 5.07
N PHE A 69 -13.73 0.29 5.28
CA PHE A 69 -13.81 -1.15 5.18
C PHE A 69 -13.73 -1.77 6.56
N LEU A 70 -14.54 -2.79 6.77
CA LEU A 70 -14.50 -3.66 7.93
C LEU A 70 -14.21 -5.06 7.42
N PHE A 71 -13.15 -5.70 7.91
CA PHE A 71 -12.74 -7.01 7.46
C PHE A 71 -13.27 -8.10 8.38
N LYS A 72 -13.51 -9.27 7.79
CA LYS A 72 -13.81 -10.47 8.55
C LYS A 72 -12.67 -10.73 9.55
N PRO A 73 -12.95 -11.14 10.81
CA PRO A 73 -11.92 -11.39 11.81
C PRO A 73 -10.79 -12.30 11.31
N SER A 74 -11.13 -13.39 10.61
CA SER A 74 -10.15 -14.32 10.01
C SER A 74 -9.26 -13.71 8.91
N ASP A 75 -9.70 -12.64 8.24
CA ASP A 75 -8.95 -11.95 7.19
C ASP A 75 -8.20 -10.71 7.68
N SER A 76 -8.43 -10.29 8.93
CA SER A 76 -7.97 -8.99 9.45
C SER A 76 -6.45 -8.82 9.39
N ASP A 77 -5.67 -9.87 9.63
CA ASP A 77 -4.20 -9.76 9.64
C ASP A 77 -3.57 -9.64 8.24
N ARG A 78 -4.30 -10.03 7.20
CA ARG A 78 -3.82 -9.99 5.80
C ARG A 78 -3.80 -8.58 5.23
N VAL A 79 -4.52 -7.65 5.85
CA VAL A 79 -4.73 -6.29 5.36
C VAL A 79 -3.78 -5.30 6.05
N ILE A 80 -3.01 -4.56 5.27
CA ILE A 80 -2.09 -3.51 5.75
C ILE A 80 -2.28 -2.21 4.95
N ASN A 81 -1.77 -1.10 5.49
CA ASN A 81 -1.78 0.18 4.78
C ASN A 81 -1.09 0.05 3.41
N GLY A 82 -1.59 0.81 2.42
CA GLY A 82 -1.04 0.87 1.07
C GLY A 82 -1.39 -0.31 0.17
N MET A 83 -2.18 -1.27 0.66
CA MET A 83 -2.75 -2.31 -0.19
C MET A 83 -3.90 -1.78 -1.05
N TYR A 84 -4.06 -2.40 -2.22
CA TYR A 84 -5.28 -2.23 -3.00
C TYR A 84 -6.32 -3.25 -2.57
N ILE A 85 -7.55 -2.79 -2.47
CA ILE A 85 -8.74 -3.63 -2.35
C ILE A 85 -9.57 -3.38 -3.60
N THR A 86 -9.82 -4.43 -4.36
CA THR A 86 -10.66 -4.32 -5.54
C THR A 86 -11.97 -5.05 -5.32
N THR A 87 -13.05 -4.35 -5.62
CA THR A 87 -14.42 -4.85 -5.54
C THR A 87 -15.12 -4.62 -6.87
N LYS A 88 -16.37 -5.10 -7.01
CA LYS A 88 -17.22 -4.74 -8.15
C LYS A 88 -17.45 -3.24 -8.32
N LYS A 89 -17.31 -2.44 -7.25
CA LYS A 89 -17.47 -0.97 -7.30
C LYS A 89 -16.22 -0.23 -7.78
N GLY A 90 -15.08 -0.91 -7.88
CA GLY A 90 -13.80 -0.30 -8.25
C GLY A 90 -12.68 -0.70 -7.30
N THR A 91 -11.53 -0.08 -7.53
CA THR A 91 -10.30 -0.27 -6.78
C THR A 91 -10.14 0.84 -5.73
N PHE A 92 -9.78 0.46 -4.52
CA PHE A 92 -9.55 1.35 -3.40
C PHE A 92 -8.12 1.18 -2.88
N LEU A 93 -7.48 2.28 -2.54
CA LEU A 93 -6.16 2.30 -1.89
C LEU A 93 -6.32 2.52 -0.40
N ILE A 94 -5.87 1.56 0.42
CA ILE A 94 -5.96 1.65 1.87
C ILE A 94 -5.00 2.71 2.39
N SER A 95 -5.54 3.77 2.99
CA SER A 95 -4.74 4.83 3.62
C SER A 95 -4.32 4.45 5.03
N GLU A 96 -5.26 3.98 5.85
CA GLU A 96 -5.02 3.70 7.26
C GLU A 96 -5.78 2.45 7.70
N THR A 97 -5.17 1.68 8.59
CA THR A 97 -5.80 0.52 9.22
C THR A 97 -5.80 0.70 10.74
N ASN A 98 -6.91 0.34 11.36
CA ASN A 98 -7.07 0.32 12.80
C ASN A 98 -7.53 -1.08 13.22
N MET A 99 -6.69 -1.76 14.00
CA MET A 99 -7.01 -3.07 14.54
C MET A 99 -7.70 -2.90 15.89
N SER A 100 -8.96 -3.34 15.98
CA SER A 100 -9.61 -3.55 17.27
C SER A 100 -9.33 -4.97 17.78
N ASP A 101 -9.68 -5.25 19.03
CA ASP A 101 -9.54 -6.59 19.59
C ASP A 101 -10.34 -7.65 18.81
N ILE A 102 -11.36 -7.25 18.05
CA ILE A 102 -12.32 -8.15 17.39
C ILE A 102 -12.07 -8.24 15.88
N TYR A 103 -11.86 -7.11 15.21
CA TYR A 103 -11.69 -7.06 13.75
C TYR A 103 -10.89 -5.82 13.32
N LYS A 104 -10.35 -5.85 12.11
CA LYS A 104 -9.67 -4.70 11.50
C LYS A 104 -10.65 -3.81 10.74
N LYS A 105 -10.52 -2.50 10.93
CA LYS A 105 -11.13 -1.47 10.09
C LYS A 105 -10.05 -0.83 9.23
N ALA A 106 -10.40 -0.40 8.03
CA ALA A 106 -9.54 0.40 7.18
C ALA A 106 -10.28 1.60 6.64
N GLU A 107 -9.56 2.71 6.52
CA GLU A 107 -9.91 3.84 5.70
C GLU A 107 -9.21 3.69 4.34
N ALA A 108 -9.98 3.83 3.26
CA ALA A 108 -9.45 3.72 1.91
C ALA A 108 -10.03 4.80 1.00
N TYR A 109 -9.26 5.20 0.00
CA TYR A 109 -9.68 6.14 -1.04
C TYR A 109 -9.93 5.40 -2.34
N ILE A 110 -11.02 5.73 -3.03
CA ILE A 110 -11.28 5.22 -4.38
C ILE A 110 -10.19 5.70 -5.33
N CYS A 111 -9.62 4.78 -6.10
CA CYS A 111 -8.70 5.11 -7.16
C CYS A 111 -9.49 5.71 -8.32
N ASN A 112 -9.37 7.02 -8.50
CA ASN A 112 -10.09 7.80 -9.50
C ASN A 112 -9.34 7.90 -10.84
N VAL A 113 -8.12 7.38 -10.91
CA VAL A 113 -7.22 7.57 -12.06
C VAL A 113 -6.29 6.37 -12.20
N ASN A 114 -5.84 6.09 -13.42
CA ASN A 114 -4.77 5.14 -13.68
C ASN A 114 -3.52 5.86 -14.22
N LEU A 115 -2.36 5.55 -13.66
CA LEU A 115 -1.07 5.93 -14.20
C LEU A 115 -0.71 4.96 -15.32
N ARG A 116 -0.59 5.49 -16.55
CA ARG A 116 -0.25 4.70 -17.74
C ARG A 116 1.14 5.05 -18.24
N VAL A 117 1.95 4.02 -18.44
CA VAL A 117 3.31 4.14 -18.97
C VAL A 117 3.50 3.04 -20.00
N LYS A 118 4.07 3.39 -21.16
CA LYS A 118 4.35 2.42 -22.22
C LYS A 118 5.18 1.25 -21.66
N GLY A 119 4.70 0.03 -21.85
CA GLY A 119 5.39 -1.20 -21.43
C GLY A 119 5.29 -1.55 -19.95
N LEU A 120 4.54 -0.79 -19.14
CA LEU A 120 4.23 -1.14 -17.75
C LEU A 120 2.72 -1.35 -17.56
N PRO A 121 2.31 -2.21 -16.61
CA PRO A 121 0.90 -2.32 -16.25
C PRO A 121 0.35 -1.01 -15.68
N ASP A 122 -0.91 -0.71 -16.00
CA ASP A 122 -1.65 0.43 -15.46
C ASP A 122 -1.73 0.36 -13.94
N MET A 123 -1.29 1.42 -13.25
CA MET A 123 -1.37 1.51 -11.79
C MET A 123 -2.53 2.42 -11.38
N PRO A 124 -3.60 1.90 -10.76
CA PRO A 124 -4.67 2.73 -10.24
C PRO A 124 -4.17 3.54 -9.04
N CYS A 125 -4.59 4.78 -8.94
CA CYS A 125 -4.13 5.70 -7.91
C CYS A 125 -5.24 6.65 -7.48
N PHE A 126 -5.07 7.22 -6.29
CA PHE A 126 -5.88 8.32 -5.82
C PHE A 126 -5.18 9.64 -6.16
N ALA A 127 -5.81 10.47 -6.97
CA ALA A 127 -5.32 11.81 -7.30
C ALA A 127 -6.18 12.87 -6.59
N ASP A 128 -5.52 13.87 -6.04
CA ASP A 128 -6.10 15.01 -5.34
C ASP A 128 -5.48 16.31 -5.90
N ASN A 129 -6.32 17.26 -6.29
CA ASN A 129 -5.94 18.53 -6.90
C ASN A 129 -5.91 19.70 -5.90
N THR A 130 -6.06 19.44 -4.60
CA THR A 130 -6.15 20.49 -3.58
C THR A 130 -4.89 21.35 -3.44
N THR A 131 -4.82 22.42 -4.23
CA THR A 131 -3.97 23.58 -3.91
C THR A 131 -4.63 24.49 -2.87
N TYR A 132 -5.95 24.38 -2.64
CA TYR A 132 -6.69 25.15 -1.65
C TYR A 132 -7.93 24.40 -1.17
N GLY A 133 -7.90 23.82 0.04
CA GLY A 133 -9.05 23.59 0.95
C GLY A 133 -10.31 22.85 0.48
N VAL A 134 -10.47 22.49 -0.80
CA VAL A 134 -11.66 21.82 -1.36
C VAL A 134 -11.33 20.35 -1.52
N LYS A 135 -11.55 19.57 -0.46
CA LYS A 135 -11.29 18.12 -0.45
C LYS A 135 -11.89 17.45 -1.70
N GLY A 136 -11.02 16.88 -2.52
CA GLY A 136 -11.38 16.03 -3.65
C GLY A 136 -11.70 16.77 -4.95
N LEU A 137 -11.33 16.13 -6.05
CA LEU A 137 -11.83 16.44 -7.38
C LEU A 137 -13.37 16.42 -7.33
N LYS A 138 -14.05 17.57 -7.48
CA LYS A 138 -15.53 17.61 -7.51
C LYS A 138 -16.14 16.75 -8.62
N ASP A 139 -15.37 16.50 -9.66
CA ASP A 139 -15.69 15.59 -10.75
C ASP A 139 -14.58 14.54 -10.86
N ILE A 140 -14.93 13.28 -10.65
CA ILE A 140 -14.06 12.10 -10.80
C ILE A 140 -13.38 12.07 -12.20
N TYR A 141 -13.92 12.83 -13.16
CA TYR A 141 -13.61 12.74 -14.58
C TYR A 141 -13.08 14.03 -15.23
N TYR A 142 -12.92 15.14 -14.48
CA TYR A 142 -12.51 16.42 -15.07
C TYR A 142 -11.22 16.95 -14.46
N TYR A 143 -10.13 16.84 -15.23
CA TYR A 143 -8.93 17.66 -15.03
C TYR A 143 -9.14 18.98 -15.77
N LYS A 144 -9.50 20.04 -15.06
CA LYS A 144 -9.57 21.36 -15.69
C LYS A 144 -8.16 21.90 -15.92
N GLU A 145 -8.00 22.68 -16.98
CA GLU A 145 -6.76 23.38 -17.31
C GLU A 145 -6.18 24.23 -16.17
N SER A 146 -6.99 24.59 -15.16
CA SER A 146 -6.62 25.43 -14.02
C SER A 146 -5.64 24.78 -13.04
N ASP A 147 -5.57 23.45 -12.99
CA ASP A 147 -4.85 22.76 -11.93
C ASP A 147 -3.36 22.66 -12.31
N LYS A 148 -2.55 23.58 -11.76
CA LYS A 148 -1.10 23.61 -12.02
C LYS A 148 -0.35 22.46 -11.35
N LYS A 149 -0.90 21.92 -10.26
CA LYS A 149 -0.28 20.88 -9.43
C LYS A 149 -1.29 19.79 -9.11
N LEU A 150 -0.82 18.55 -9.05
CA LEU A 150 -1.60 17.37 -8.70
C LEU A 150 -0.81 16.54 -7.69
N LYS A 151 -1.49 16.01 -6.67
CA LYS A 151 -0.89 15.07 -5.72
C LYS A 151 -1.50 13.70 -5.94
N ILE A 152 -0.66 12.69 -6.13
CA ILE A 152 -1.09 11.31 -6.37
C ILE A 152 -0.59 10.42 -5.25
N LYS A 153 -1.49 9.61 -4.69
CA LYS A 153 -1.18 8.50 -3.79
C LYS A 153 -1.31 7.19 -4.55
N VAL A 154 -0.28 6.37 -4.51
CA VAL A 154 -0.23 5.08 -5.19
C VAL A 154 0.48 4.05 -4.30
N GLN A 155 0.13 2.77 -4.41
CA GLN A 155 0.81 1.71 -3.66
C GLN A 155 2.31 1.68 -3.98
N ALA A 156 3.13 1.42 -2.97
CA ALA A 156 4.53 1.07 -3.20
C ALA A 156 4.66 -0.40 -3.65
N ASN A 157 5.08 -0.61 -4.90
CA ASN A 157 5.34 -1.92 -5.48
C ASN A 157 6.45 -1.84 -6.54
N ASN A 158 6.80 -2.98 -7.16
CA ASN A 158 7.88 -3.06 -8.14
C ASN A 158 7.63 -2.23 -9.41
N ILE A 159 6.39 -1.88 -9.71
CA ILE A 159 6.03 -1.07 -10.89
C ILE A 159 6.17 0.40 -10.53
N THR A 160 5.54 0.84 -9.44
CA THR A 160 5.59 2.24 -9.01
C THR A 160 6.98 2.66 -8.53
N LEU A 161 7.81 1.70 -8.08
CA LEU A 161 9.24 1.91 -7.80
C LEU A 161 9.99 2.42 -9.03
N LYS A 162 9.62 1.97 -10.24
CA LYS A 162 10.27 2.37 -11.50
C LYS A 162 9.95 3.80 -11.93
N TYR A 163 8.97 4.44 -11.30
CA TYR A 163 8.65 5.82 -11.62
C TYR A 163 9.74 6.78 -11.15
N PHE A 164 10.02 7.82 -11.94
CA PHE A 164 11.13 8.75 -11.71
C PHE A 164 10.71 10.20 -11.88
N GLU A 165 11.42 11.13 -11.24
CA GLU A 165 11.19 12.57 -11.41
C GLU A 165 11.44 12.99 -12.87
N GLY A 166 10.56 13.83 -13.41
CA GLY A 166 10.52 14.18 -14.83
C GLY A 166 9.61 13.27 -15.66
N GLN A 167 9.22 12.10 -15.15
CA GLN A 167 8.31 11.22 -15.86
C GLN A 167 6.94 11.87 -16.07
N ARG A 168 6.45 11.80 -17.31
CA ARG A 168 5.20 12.39 -17.78
C ARG A 168 4.06 11.37 -17.76
N PHE A 169 2.87 11.84 -17.43
CA PHE A 169 1.60 11.12 -17.55
C PHE A 169 0.58 11.97 -18.31
N LEU A 170 -0.26 11.31 -19.09
CA LEU A 170 -1.43 11.92 -19.69
C LEU A 170 -2.65 11.56 -18.86
N PHE A 171 -3.41 12.58 -18.50
CA PHE A 171 -4.72 12.43 -17.90
C PHE A 171 -5.73 13.07 -18.84
N GLY A 172 -6.81 12.38 -19.12
CA GLY A 172 -7.87 12.90 -19.98
C GLY A 172 -9.14 12.15 -19.68
N SER A 173 -10.23 12.64 -20.25
CA SER A 173 -11.55 12.02 -20.21
C SER A 173 -11.60 10.74 -21.04
N ASN A 174 -10.70 9.79 -20.80
CA ASN A 174 -10.63 8.55 -21.57
C ASN A 174 -11.44 7.48 -20.86
N SER A 175 -12.68 7.32 -21.32
CA SER A 175 -13.65 6.44 -20.71
C SER A 175 -13.50 4.98 -21.08
N LYS A 176 -13.47 4.14 -20.05
CA LYS A 176 -14.39 2.99 -20.02
C LYS A 176 -15.75 3.32 -19.36
N PHE A 177 -15.94 4.55 -18.84
CA PHE A 177 -17.09 4.95 -17.99
C PHE A 177 -17.87 6.22 -18.41
N ILE A 178 -17.55 6.85 -19.54
CA ILE A 178 -18.23 8.04 -20.10
C ILE A 178 -18.99 7.54 -21.33
N THR A 179 -20.32 7.55 -21.23
CA THR A 179 -21.25 7.11 -22.28
C THR A 179 -21.69 8.24 -23.21
N ASP A 180 -21.30 9.49 -22.93
CA ASP A 180 -21.74 10.66 -23.71
C ASP A 180 -20.70 11.05 -24.75
N MET A 181 -21.13 11.01 -26.02
CA MET A 181 -20.33 11.22 -27.24
C MET A 181 -19.78 12.65 -27.42
N ASP A 182 -20.10 13.60 -26.54
CA ASP A 182 -19.80 15.03 -26.76
C ASP A 182 -18.54 15.54 -26.04
N VAL A 183 -17.84 14.71 -25.28
CA VAL A 183 -16.59 15.12 -24.62
C VAL A 183 -15.42 14.96 -25.60
N LYS A 184 -15.01 16.05 -26.25
CA LYS A 184 -13.69 16.13 -26.90
C LYS A 184 -12.64 15.69 -25.89
N ASN A 185 -11.78 14.74 -26.27
CA ASN A 185 -10.66 14.25 -25.45
C ASN A 185 -9.70 15.39 -25.05
N GLU A 186 -10.01 16.09 -23.96
CA GLU A 186 -9.11 17.08 -23.39
C GLU A 186 -8.06 16.34 -22.57
N TRP A 187 -6.90 16.15 -23.19
CA TRP A 187 -5.72 15.60 -22.55
C TRP A 187 -4.96 16.70 -21.84
N VAL A 188 -4.58 16.44 -20.60
CA VAL A 188 -3.68 17.26 -19.80
C VAL A 188 -2.45 16.42 -19.45
N CYS A 189 -1.26 16.99 -19.61
CA CYS A 189 -0.02 16.32 -19.25
C CYS A 189 0.53 16.89 -17.95
N TYR A 190 1.04 15.99 -17.10
CA TYR A 190 1.77 16.36 -15.91
C TYR A 190 3.08 15.56 -15.84
N ASN A 191 4.12 16.15 -15.26
CA ASN A 191 5.35 15.43 -14.93
C ASN A 191 5.54 15.31 -13.42
N ILE A 192 6.18 14.22 -12.97
CA ILE A 192 6.57 14.04 -11.57
C ILE A 192 7.64 15.09 -11.22
N THR A 193 7.38 15.89 -10.20
CA THR A 193 8.35 16.83 -9.62
C THR A 193 8.92 16.36 -8.29
N SER A 194 8.21 15.50 -7.57
CA SER A 194 8.70 14.80 -6.37
C SER A 194 8.09 13.41 -6.27
N LYS A 195 8.86 12.46 -5.73
CA LYS A 195 8.38 11.13 -5.37
C LYS A 195 8.84 10.77 -3.96
N ASP A 196 7.90 10.76 -3.03
CA ASP A 196 8.14 10.50 -1.62
C ASP A 196 7.55 9.16 -1.19
N PHE A 197 8.32 8.36 -0.46
CA PHE A 197 7.82 7.11 0.12
C PHE A 197 7.31 7.35 1.55
N ILE A 198 6.02 7.14 1.78
CA ILE A 198 5.44 7.16 3.13
C ILE A 198 5.56 5.77 3.73
N VAL A 199 6.55 5.62 4.60
CA VAL A 199 6.96 4.32 5.16
C VAL A 199 5.83 3.62 5.93
N LEU A 200 5.07 4.37 6.73
CA LEU A 200 3.98 3.79 7.54
C LEU A 200 2.75 3.41 6.70
N ASP A 201 2.56 4.09 5.58
CA ASP A 201 1.38 3.89 4.73
C ASP A 201 1.67 2.94 3.57
N ASN A 202 2.92 2.54 3.37
CA ASN A 202 3.38 1.71 2.24
C ASN A 202 2.92 2.24 0.88
N GLN A 203 3.03 3.56 0.71
CA GLN A 203 2.58 4.30 -0.47
C GLN A 203 3.66 5.23 -0.98
N TYR A 204 3.65 5.51 -2.27
CA TYR A 204 4.31 6.67 -2.84
C TYR A 204 3.32 7.83 -2.93
N VAL A 205 3.80 9.01 -2.53
CA VAL A 205 3.17 10.28 -2.87
C VAL A 205 3.97 10.92 -4.00
N LEU A 206 3.31 11.12 -5.12
CA LEU A 206 3.87 11.79 -6.28
C LEU A 206 3.31 13.21 -6.32
N GLU A 207 4.19 14.19 -6.31
CA GLU A 207 3.82 15.56 -6.64
C GLU A 207 4.05 15.77 -8.12
N LEU A 208 3.02 16.22 -8.82
CA LEU A 208 3.02 16.39 -10.26
C LEU A 208 2.74 17.85 -10.60
N THR A 209 3.42 18.37 -11.62
CA THR A 209 3.17 19.72 -12.15
C THR A 209 2.74 19.64 -13.60
N LYS A 210 1.79 20.50 -13.99
CA LYS A 210 1.30 20.56 -15.37
C LYS A 210 2.47 20.87 -16.30
N THR A 211 2.56 20.12 -17.39
CA THR A 211 3.57 20.31 -18.44
C THR A 211 2.92 20.36 -19.82
N ALA A 212 3.69 20.78 -20.83
CA ALA A 212 3.20 20.86 -22.20
C ALA A 212 2.89 19.47 -22.75
N LEU A 213 1.84 19.39 -23.57
CA LEU A 213 1.61 18.25 -24.45
C LEU A 213 2.70 18.23 -25.54
N MET A 214 3.04 17.05 -26.04
CA MET A 214 3.97 16.85 -27.14
C MET A 214 3.26 16.16 -28.31
N PRO A 215 2.51 16.91 -29.14
CA PRO A 215 1.86 16.36 -30.33
C PRO A 215 2.86 15.64 -31.24
N GLY A 216 2.48 14.46 -31.73
CA GLY A 216 3.34 13.61 -32.57
C GLY A 216 4.30 12.71 -31.81
N LYS A 217 4.42 12.87 -30.48
CA LYS A 217 5.16 11.94 -29.60
C LYS A 217 4.25 11.27 -28.57
N ASP A 218 3.36 12.05 -27.96
CA ASP A 218 2.36 11.56 -27.01
C ASP A 218 1.32 10.67 -27.71
N ASP A 219 0.98 9.53 -27.08
CA ASP A 219 -0.04 8.61 -27.58
C ASP A 219 -1.38 8.94 -26.93
N PHE A 220 -2.12 9.85 -27.56
CA PHE A 220 -3.45 10.29 -27.13
C PHE A 220 -4.54 9.22 -27.29
N ILE A 221 -4.30 8.17 -28.08
CA ILE A 221 -5.28 7.09 -28.26
C ILE A 221 -5.29 6.23 -27.00
N ASN A 222 -4.09 5.84 -26.54
CA ASN A 222 -3.94 4.99 -25.37
C ASN A 222 -3.82 5.79 -24.05
N GLY A 223 -3.65 7.11 -24.14
CA GLY A 223 -3.45 7.98 -22.98
C GLY A 223 -2.08 7.78 -22.34
N VAL A 224 -1.04 7.63 -23.17
CA VAL A 224 0.33 7.41 -22.71
C VAL A 224 1.19 8.60 -23.13
N ALA A 225 1.79 9.28 -22.14
CA ALA A 225 2.73 10.36 -22.42
C ALA A 225 4.03 9.81 -22.99
N TRP A 226 4.62 10.54 -23.92
CA TRP A 226 6.00 10.30 -24.31
C TRP A 226 6.92 10.65 -23.14
N ASN A 227 7.81 9.72 -22.85
CA ASN A 227 8.91 9.87 -21.92
C ASN A 227 10.17 9.60 -22.74
N GLU A 228 11.25 10.39 -22.53
CA GLU A 228 12.52 10.18 -23.23
C GLU A 228 12.90 8.70 -23.18
N GLU A 229 13.25 8.15 -24.35
CA GLU A 229 13.46 6.71 -24.53
C GLU A 229 14.47 6.21 -23.49
N ASN A 230 14.02 5.22 -22.71
CA ASN A 230 14.85 4.32 -21.93
C ASN A 230 15.61 4.88 -20.70
N SER A 231 14.91 5.33 -19.67
CA SER A 231 15.39 5.08 -18.28
C SER A 231 14.82 3.76 -17.73
N VAL A 232 13.55 3.46 -18.01
CA VAL A 232 12.84 2.27 -17.50
C VAL A 232 13.15 1.00 -18.30
N LEU A 233 13.32 1.11 -19.62
CA LEU A 233 13.65 -0.02 -20.51
C LEU A 233 15.16 -0.30 -20.57
N ASN A 234 16.03 0.72 -20.49
CA ASN A 234 17.48 0.49 -20.39
C ASN A 234 17.87 -0.21 -19.07
N SER A 235 17.07 -0.11 -18.00
CA SER A 235 17.27 -0.94 -16.81
C SER A 235 16.82 -2.39 -17.00
N LEU A 236 15.85 -2.65 -17.90
CA LEU A 236 15.39 -4.01 -18.23
C LEU A 236 16.37 -4.70 -19.21
N GLU A 237 16.80 -4.01 -20.27
CA GLU A 237 17.74 -4.56 -21.25
C GLU A 237 19.15 -4.73 -20.67
N LYS A 238 19.61 -3.86 -19.75
CA LYS A 238 20.90 -4.07 -19.05
C LYS A 238 20.88 -5.22 -18.04
N GLU A 239 19.71 -5.63 -17.55
CA GLU A 239 19.57 -6.82 -16.70
C GLU A 239 19.48 -8.11 -17.53
N GLU A 240 19.04 -8.04 -18.79
CA GLU A 240 18.97 -9.20 -19.70
C GLU A 240 20.26 -9.41 -20.50
N THR A 241 20.92 -8.34 -20.99
CA THR A 241 22.20 -8.46 -21.71
C THR A 241 23.39 -8.84 -20.83
N ASN A 242 23.30 -8.66 -19.51
CA ASN A 242 24.29 -9.19 -18.57
C ASN A 242 24.05 -10.66 -18.18
N LYS A 243 23.02 -11.32 -18.72
CA LYS A 243 22.70 -12.73 -18.40
C LYS A 243 23.13 -13.75 -19.47
N GLU A 244 23.63 -13.33 -20.63
CA GLU A 244 23.97 -14.28 -21.72
C GLU A 244 25.44 -14.70 -21.81
N GLU A 245 26.35 -14.19 -20.99
CA GLU A 245 27.69 -14.77 -20.85
C GLU A 245 28.08 -14.87 -19.37
N VAL A 246 27.68 -15.97 -18.72
CA VAL A 246 28.51 -16.85 -17.86
C VAL A 246 27.60 -18.01 -17.46
N VAL A 247 27.66 -19.10 -18.23
CA VAL A 247 27.26 -20.42 -17.73
C VAL A 247 28.34 -20.85 -16.75
N GLU A 248 28.11 -20.63 -15.46
CA GLU A 248 28.54 -21.53 -14.38
C GLU A 248 27.90 -21.10 -13.05
N ASN A 249 26.94 -21.91 -12.59
CA ASN A 249 26.41 -22.05 -11.23
C ASN A 249 26.71 -20.91 -10.22
N SER A 250 25.87 -19.88 -10.19
CA SER A 250 25.57 -19.19 -8.94
C SER A 250 24.11 -18.75 -8.91
N GLN A 251 23.37 -19.20 -7.90
CA GLN A 251 22.02 -18.73 -7.63
C GLN A 251 22.10 -17.23 -7.30
N THR A 252 21.67 -16.36 -8.20
CA THR A 252 21.44 -14.94 -7.90
C THR A 252 20.27 -14.84 -6.92
N ILE A 253 20.59 -14.80 -5.63
CA ILE A 253 19.62 -14.61 -4.55
C ILE A 253 19.19 -13.14 -4.54
N GLU A 254 17.91 -12.87 -4.82
CA GLU A 254 17.35 -11.52 -4.74
C GLU A 254 17.49 -10.95 -3.31
N PRO A 255 17.85 -9.66 -3.15
CA PRO A 255 17.93 -9.05 -1.84
C PRO A 255 16.58 -9.04 -1.12
N HIS A 256 16.52 -9.59 0.09
CA HIS A 256 15.30 -9.70 0.88
C HIS A 256 15.57 -9.38 2.36
N MET A 257 14.60 -8.73 3.02
CA MET A 257 14.63 -8.43 4.45
C MET A 257 13.29 -8.82 5.09
N ASP A 258 13.33 -9.80 5.99
CA ASP A 258 12.15 -10.43 6.61
C ASP A 258 11.50 -9.61 7.74
N LEU A 259 11.61 -8.29 7.69
CA LEU A 259 10.96 -7.40 8.65
C LEU A 259 9.43 -7.42 8.44
N LYS A 260 8.75 -8.18 9.30
CA LYS A 260 7.27 -8.28 9.34
C LYS A 260 6.63 -7.35 10.37
N VAL A 261 7.41 -6.87 11.34
CA VAL A 261 6.91 -6.07 12.46
C VAL A 261 7.15 -4.60 12.20
N THR A 262 6.09 -3.80 12.25
CA THR A 262 6.12 -2.34 12.05
C THR A 262 6.09 -1.55 13.36
N LYS A 263 5.87 -2.22 14.51
CA LYS A 263 5.81 -1.60 15.84
C LYS A 263 6.51 -2.48 16.88
N LEU A 264 7.36 -1.89 17.71
CA LEU A 264 8.11 -2.56 18.79
C LEU A 264 7.88 -1.79 20.11
N LYS A 265 7.52 -2.49 21.19
CA LYS A 265 7.43 -1.87 22.52
C LYS A 265 8.81 -1.74 23.15
N GLY A 266 9.00 -0.74 24.00
CA GLY A 266 10.20 -0.62 24.82
C GLY A 266 10.54 -1.93 25.57
N GLY A 267 11.75 -2.47 25.35
CA GLY A 267 12.23 -3.73 25.93
C GLY A 267 12.06 -4.97 25.04
N GLU A 268 11.32 -4.88 23.95
CA GLU A 268 11.18 -5.98 23.00
C GLU A 268 12.38 -6.06 22.03
N SER A 269 12.68 -7.28 21.58
CA SER A 269 13.71 -7.55 20.57
C SER A 269 13.09 -8.23 19.35
N LEU A 270 13.61 -7.90 18.17
CA LEU A 270 13.23 -8.50 16.88
C LEU A 270 14.47 -9.00 16.16
N ASN A 271 14.41 -10.25 15.70
CA ASN A 271 15.42 -10.80 14.80
C ASN A 271 15.02 -10.55 13.35
N ILE A 272 15.98 -10.09 12.54
CA ILE A 272 15.82 -9.78 11.12
C ILE A 272 16.84 -10.60 10.35
N LYS A 273 16.35 -11.47 9.48
CA LYS A 273 17.16 -12.15 8.47
C LYS A 273 17.20 -11.32 7.20
N VAL A 274 18.41 -11.15 6.70
CA VAL A 274 18.69 -10.53 5.42
C VAL A 274 19.32 -11.52 4.46
N GLN A 275 18.90 -11.46 3.21
CA GLN A 275 19.50 -12.21 2.11
C GLN A 275 19.83 -11.24 0.97
N PRO A 276 20.87 -11.51 0.15
CA PRO A 276 21.93 -12.49 0.40
C PRO A 276 22.75 -12.15 1.66
N LYS A 277 23.53 -13.10 2.20
CA LYS A 277 24.34 -12.89 3.42
C LYS A 277 25.35 -11.74 3.31
N SER A 278 25.72 -11.37 2.08
CA SER A 278 26.56 -10.21 1.75
C SER A 278 25.84 -8.86 1.87
N ALA A 279 24.52 -8.84 2.07
CA ALA A 279 23.77 -7.61 2.30
C ALA A 279 23.87 -7.15 3.77
N GLU A 280 23.98 -5.84 3.98
CA GLU A 280 24.13 -5.23 5.30
C GLU A 280 22.86 -4.53 5.76
N LEU A 281 22.54 -4.66 7.05
CA LEU A 281 21.42 -3.95 7.65
C LEU A 281 21.89 -2.62 8.22
N LYS A 282 21.38 -1.52 7.68
CA LYS A 282 21.63 -0.16 8.16
C LYS A 282 20.42 0.35 8.92
N VAL A 283 20.60 0.64 10.21
CA VAL A 283 19.55 1.14 11.09
C VAL A 283 19.85 2.59 11.48
N VAL A 284 18.91 3.49 11.22
CA VAL A 284 19.03 4.92 11.50
C VAL A 284 17.86 5.34 12.39
N GLY A 285 18.15 5.72 13.63
CA GLY A 285 17.17 6.23 14.58
C GLY A 285 17.65 6.13 16.03
N GLU A 286 17.01 6.88 16.91
CA GLU A 286 17.26 6.83 18.35
C GLU A 286 16.45 5.71 19.02
N ASN A 287 16.87 5.31 20.23
CA ASN A 287 16.15 4.35 21.08
C ASN A 287 16.06 2.92 20.53
N ILE A 288 17.02 2.52 19.68
CA ILE A 288 17.19 1.15 19.22
C ILE A 288 18.66 0.72 19.36
N ILE A 289 18.88 -0.55 19.68
CA ILE A 289 20.18 -1.19 19.69
C ILE A 289 20.18 -2.21 18.56
N THR A 290 21.18 -2.14 17.68
CA THR A 290 21.36 -3.08 16.58
C THR A 290 22.58 -3.95 16.87
N GLU A 291 22.37 -5.26 16.93
CA GLU A 291 23.42 -6.25 17.13
C GLU A 291 23.47 -7.18 15.91
N LYS A 292 24.65 -7.33 15.30
CA LYS A 292 24.86 -8.37 14.28
C LYS A 292 25.12 -9.67 15.03
N VAL A 293 24.18 -10.62 14.92
CA VAL A 293 24.28 -11.91 15.61
C VAL A 293 25.14 -12.86 14.79
N GLU A 294 24.84 -12.99 13.50
CA GLU A 294 25.57 -13.80 12.53
C GLU A 294 25.45 -13.16 11.13
N ASP A 295 26.20 -13.66 10.14
CA ASP A 295 26.07 -13.17 8.76
C ASP A 295 24.67 -13.41 8.20
N GLY A 296 24.01 -12.31 7.85
CA GLY A 296 22.61 -12.32 7.41
C GLY A 296 21.58 -12.33 8.55
N LEU A 297 21.97 -12.20 9.82
CA LEU A 297 21.05 -12.17 10.97
C LEU A 297 21.39 -11.02 11.93
N TYR A 298 20.43 -10.11 12.10
CA TYR A 298 20.52 -8.95 12.97
C TYR A 298 19.45 -9.00 14.05
N LYS A 299 19.79 -8.56 15.26
CA LYS A 299 18.86 -8.38 16.36
C LYS A 299 18.69 -6.90 16.65
N LEU A 300 17.45 -6.40 16.58
CA LEU A 300 17.08 -5.06 16.96
C LEU A 300 16.40 -5.09 18.33
N THR A 301 16.88 -4.33 19.29
CA THR A 301 16.27 -4.22 20.62
C THR A 301 15.81 -2.79 20.86
N ALA A 302 14.52 -2.61 21.12
CA ALA A 302 13.92 -1.33 21.42
C ALA A 302 14.25 -0.91 22.85
N LYS A 303 14.80 0.30 23.04
CA LYS A 303 14.99 0.88 24.38
C LYS A 303 13.65 1.40 24.91
N ALA A 304 13.44 1.31 26.22
CA ALA A 304 12.28 1.92 26.87
C ALA A 304 12.28 3.43 26.60
N ASN A 305 11.22 3.92 25.97
CA ASN A 305 11.08 5.33 25.60
C ASN A 305 9.76 5.88 26.13
N LYS A 306 9.74 7.16 26.51
CA LYS A 306 8.53 7.86 26.98
C LYS A 306 7.72 8.47 25.84
N LYS A 307 8.30 8.58 24.64
CA LYS A 307 7.66 9.15 23.45
C LYS A 307 7.84 8.20 22.26
N PRO A 308 6.82 8.04 21.39
CA PRO A 308 6.98 7.23 20.19
C PRO A 308 8.09 7.79 19.29
N ASN A 309 8.93 6.92 18.73
CA ASN A 309 9.98 7.27 17.78
C ASN A 309 9.98 6.33 16.57
N VAL A 310 10.26 6.85 15.38
CA VAL A 310 10.36 6.02 14.16
C VAL A 310 11.82 5.76 13.84
N VAL A 311 12.16 4.48 13.70
CA VAL A 311 13.48 4.01 13.28
C VAL A 311 13.40 3.57 11.83
N LYS A 312 14.32 4.09 11.02
CA LYS A 312 14.49 3.66 9.62
C LYS A 312 15.43 2.46 9.55
N VAL A 313 15.00 1.40 8.88
CA VAL A 313 15.79 0.20 8.63
C VAL A 313 15.95 0.01 7.13
N SER A 314 17.19 0.09 6.66
CA SER A 314 17.55 -0.08 5.25
C SER A 314 18.37 -1.34 5.06
N LEU A 315 18.10 -2.09 3.99
CA LEU A 315 19.01 -3.12 3.47
C LEU A 315 19.95 -2.47 2.45
N VAL A 316 21.25 -2.65 2.63
CA VAL A 316 22.31 -2.18 1.73
C VAL A 316 22.91 -3.39 1.02
N PHE A 317 22.94 -3.36 -0.30
CA PHE A 317 23.57 -4.37 -1.14
C PHE A 317 24.36 -3.65 -2.24
N ASP A 318 25.61 -4.06 -2.50
CA ASP A 318 26.53 -3.40 -3.44
C ASP A 318 26.61 -1.87 -3.29
N ASN A 319 26.76 -1.41 -2.04
CA ASN A 319 26.82 0.01 -1.66
C ASN A 319 25.57 0.84 -2.02
N LYS A 320 24.43 0.20 -2.31
CA LYS A 320 23.13 0.86 -2.57
C LYS A 320 22.07 0.43 -1.56
N GLU A 321 21.27 1.39 -1.07
CA GLU A 321 20.09 1.07 -0.25
C GLU A 321 18.99 0.49 -1.15
N VAL A 322 18.74 -0.82 -1.04
CA VAL A 322 17.81 -1.57 -1.90
C VAL A 322 16.43 -1.78 -1.29
N ILE A 323 16.33 -1.89 0.05
CA ILE A 323 15.05 -2.00 0.77
C ILE A 323 15.03 -0.96 1.89
N LYS A 324 13.91 -0.27 2.09
CA LYS A 324 13.71 0.69 3.18
C LYS A 324 12.40 0.39 3.89
N LYS A 325 12.45 0.15 5.19
CA LYS A 325 11.28 -0.03 6.05
C LYS A 325 11.41 0.83 7.32
N GLY A 326 10.32 0.97 8.05
CA GLY A 326 10.27 1.75 9.29
C GLY A 326 9.67 0.94 10.43
N ILE A 327 10.17 1.18 11.63
CA ILE A 327 9.69 0.57 12.86
C ILE A 327 9.32 1.69 13.82
N LEU A 328 8.08 1.70 14.30
CA LEU A 328 7.65 2.57 15.39
C LEU A 328 8.02 1.95 16.73
N ILE A 329 8.85 2.64 17.50
CA ILE A 329 9.16 2.31 18.91
C ILE A 329 8.24 3.12 19.79
N TYR A 330 7.54 2.49 20.73
CA TYR A 330 6.59 3.16 21.62
C TYR A 330 6.62 2.64 23.06
#